data_AF-A0A2T2TMF5-F1
#
_entry.id   AF-A0A2T2TMF5-F1
#
_cell.length_a   1.000
_cell.length_b   1.000
_cell.length_c   1.000
_cell.angle_alpha   90.00
_cell.angle_beta   90.00
_cell.angle_gamma   90.00
#
_symmetry.space_group_name_H-M   'P 1'
#
loop_
_entity.id
_entity.type
_entity.pdbx_description
1 polymer ?
#
loop_
_entity_poly.entity_id
_entity_poly.type
_entity_poly.pdbx_seq_one_letter_code
_entity_poly.pdbx_strand_id
1 'polypeptide(L)'
;MPDKLTLDDLVLQNRRVLVRVDFNVPLEDENGMQEVADDTRIRAALPTARTITEAGGKAILMSHLGRPGGEPTPSLSMTPVARRLQELLGERVRSVSNIAGDTIEEAIDGMPDGGVLLLENTRFHPGEKSND
;
A
#
# COMPACT_ATOMS: atom_id res chain seq x y z
N MET A 1 9.07 15.61 22.77
CA MET A 1 8.98 14.95 21.45
C MET A 1 9.47 13.52 21.65
N PRO A 2 8.83 12.48 21.09
CA PRO A 2 9.32 11.12 21.25
C PRO A 2 10.71 10.95 20.58
N ASP A 3 11.61 10.18 21.20
CA ASP A 3 12.95 9.80 20.68
C ASP A 3 12.87 8.79 19.51
N LYS A 4 11.99 9.05 18.53
CA LYS A 4 11.80 8.18 17.37
C LYS A 4 12.22 8.94 16.12
N LEU A 5 13.03 8.29 15.29
CA LEU A 5 13.40 8.76 13.97
C LEU A 5 12.12 8.91 13.12
N THR A 6 11.99 10.03 12.43
CA THR A 6 10.86 10.35 11.56
C THR A 6 11.29 10.39 10.09
N LEU A 7 10.33 10.51 9.18
CA LEU A 7 10.63 10.67 7.75
C LEU A 7 11.40 11.96 7.46
N ASP A 8 11.17 13.02 8.25
CA ASP A 8 11.83 14.32 8.10
C ASP A 8 13.35 14.24 8.37
N ASP A 9 13.79 13.19 9.06
CA ASP A 9 15.20 12.95 9.39
C ASP A 9 15.94 12.14 8.30
N LEU A 10 15.26 11.74 7.22
CA LEU A 10 15.78 10.80 6.21
C LEU A 10 15.98 11.45 4.84
N VAL A 11 17.02 11.01 4.12
CA VAL A 11 17.21 11.34 2.70
C VAL A 11 16.49 10.29 1.84
N LEU A 12 15.39 10.69 1.19
CA LEU A 12 14.48 9.79 0.48
C LEU A 12 14.75 9.71 -1.04
N GLN A 13 15.50 10.65 -1.61
CA GLN A 13 15.76 10.69 -3.04
C GLN A 13 16.41 9.38 -3.54
N ASN A 14 15.84 8.78 -4.59
CA ASN A 14 16.26 7.51 -5.19
C ASN A 14 16.21 6.32 -4.22
N ARG A 15 15.53 6.44 -3.07
CA ARG A 15 15.34 5.34 -2.11
C ARG A 15 14.03 4.62 -2.35
N ARG A 16 14.04 3.32 -2.07
CA ARG A 16 12.85 2.47 -1.97
C ARG A 16 12.42 2.49 -0.51
N VAL A 17 11.19 2.91 -0.23
CA VAL A 17 10.68 3.06 1.14
C VAL A 17 9.48 2.15 1.29
N LEU A 18 9.64 1.07 2.06
CA LEU A 18 8.55 0.20 2.46
C LEU A 18 7.80 0.82 3.64
N VAL A 19 6.51 1.07 3.48
CA VAL A 19 5.66 1.74 4.46
C VAL A 19 4.53 0.83 4.87
N ARG A 20 4.47 0.51 6.16
CA ARG A 20 3.33 -0.17 6.77
C ARG A 20 2.24 0.87 7.04
N VAL A 21 1.09 0.73 6.37
CA VAL A 21 -0.08 1.61 6.52
C VAL A 21 -1.28 0.81 7.03
N ASP A 22 -2.29 1.51 7.57
CA ASP A 22 -3.58 0.91 7.91
C ASP A 22 -4.61 1.25 6.84
N PHE A 23 -4.78 0.35 5.88
CA PHE A 23 -5.86 0.38 4.89
C PHE A 23 -6.92 -0.69 5.15
N ASN A 24 -7.11 -1.08 6.40
CA ASN A 24 -8.23 -1.94 6.78
C ASN A 24 -9.52 -1.10 6.79
N VAL A 25 -10.08 -0.88 5.61
CA VAL A 25 -11.27 -0.07 5.34
C VAL A 25 -12.49 -0.94 5.04
N PRO A 26 -13.72 -0.49 5.32
CA PRO A 26 -14.91 -1.20 4.88
C PRO A 26 -15.00 -1.14 3.34
N LEU A 27 -15.32 -2.28 2.74
CA LEU A 27 -15.67 -2.39 1.33
C LEU A 27 -17.17 -2.63 1.19
N GLU A 28 -17.77 -2.04 0.16
CA GLU A 28 -19.15 -2.30 -0.25
C GLU A 28 -19.21 -2.76 -1.70
N ASP A 29 -20.25 -3.51 -2.05
CA ASP A 29 -20.52 -3.87 -3.44
C ASP A 29 -21.37 -2.77 -4.08
N GLU A 30 -20.82 -2.10 -5.07
CA GLU A 30 -21.53 -1.15 -5.90
C GLU A 30 -21.57 -1.69 -7.33
N ASN A 31 -22.76 -2.11 -7.77
CA ASN A 31 -22.99 -2.64 -9.12
C ASN A 31 -22.09 -3.85 -9.50
N GLY A 32 -21.78 -4.73 -8.54
CA GLY A 32 -20.92 -5.89 -8.76
C GLY A 32 -19.42 -5.58 -8.78
N MET A 33 -19.03 -4.36 -8.39
CA MET A 33 -17.65 -3.98 -8.14
C MET A 33 -17.47 -3.61 -6.67
N GLN A 34 -16.40 -4.11 -6.05
CA GLN A 34 -16.07 -3.69 -4.70
C GLN A 34 -15.54 -2.25 -4.71
N GLU A 35 -16.08 -1.41 -3.84
CA GLU A 35 -15.72 -0.02 -3.64
C GLU A 35 -15.37 0.25 -2.17
N VAL A 36 -14.57 1.29 -1.92
CA VAL A 36 -14.23 1.72 -0.56
C VAL A 36 -15.36 2.59 -0.01
N ALA A 37 -16.07 2.10 1.00
CA ALA A 37 -17.20 2.81 1.61
C ALA A 37 -16.76 3.98 2.52
N ASP A 38 -15.59 3.85 3.17
CA ASP A 38 -14.98 4.90 4.00
C ASP A 38 -13.47 4.96 3.75
N ASP A 39 -13.03 6.08 3.17
CA ASP A 39 -11.64 6.31 2.77
C ASP A 39 -10.81 7.07 3.81
N THR A 40 -11.35 7.32 5.01
CA THR A 40 -10.70 8.12 6.07
C THR A 40 -9.27 7.62 6.36
N ARG A 41 -9.10 6.30 6.44
CA ARG A 41 -7.80 5.68 6.68
C ARG A 41 -6.84 5.81 5.50
N ILE A 42 -7.36 5.78 4.27
CA ILE A 42 -6.56 5.99 3.06
C ILE A 42 -6.05 7.43 3.03
N ARG A 43 -6.94 8.40 3.29
CA ARG A 43 -6.60 9.83 3.37
C ARG A 43 -5.52 10.12 4.42
N ALA A 44 -5.59 9.46 5.56
CA ALA A 44 -4.62 9.61 6.64
C ALA A 44 -3.19 9.20 6.25
N ALA A 45 -3.02 8.30 5.28
CA ALA A 45 -1.71 7.87 4.81
C ALA A 45 -1.15 8.73 3.66
N LEU A 46 -1.98 9.59 3.03
CA LEU A 46 -1.56 10.41 1.89
C LEU A 46 -0.37 11.33 2.20
N PRO A 47 -0.29 12.00 3.37
CA PRO A 47 0.86 12.84 3.69
C PRO A 47 2.18 12.06 3.64
N THR A 48 2.20 10.86 4.23
CA THR A 48 3.38 9.99 4.22
C THR A 48 3.79 9.57 2.81
N ALA A 49 2.83 9.14 1.98
CA ALA A 49 3.13 8.79 0.60
C ALA A 49 3.67 9.98 -0.19
N ARG A 50 3.03 11.16 -0.06
CA ARG A 50 3.45 12.40 -0.72
C ARG A 50 4.85 12.84 -0.29
N THR A 51 5.16 12.82 1.02
CA THR A 51 6.51 13.16 1.51
C THR A 51 7.58 12.30 0.86
N ILE A 52 7.32 11.00 0.67
CA ILE A 52 8.28 10.10 0.02
C ILE A 52 8.40 10.41 -1.47
N THR A 53 7.27 10.56 -2.18
CA THR A 53 7.28 10.73 -3.63
C THR A 53 7.78 12.10 -4.06
N GLU A 54 7.39 13.16 -3.37
CA GLU A 54 7.84 14.55 -3.63
C GLU A 54 9.34 14.72 -3.35
N ALA A 55 9.91 13.93 -2.43
CA ALA A 55 11.34 13.88 -2.19
C ALA A 55 12.11 12.99 -3.21
N GLY A 56 11.44 12.45 -4.23
CA GLY A 56 12.04 11.58 -5.25
C GLY A 56 12.27 10.14 -4.79
N GLY A 57 11.65 9.72 -3.69
CA GLY A 57 11.63 8.34 -3.22
C GLY A 57 10.54 7.53 -3.92
N LYS A 58 10.64 6.20 -3.81
CA LYS A 58 9.65 5.23 -4.30
C LYS A 58 8.88 4.69 -3.10
N ALA A 59 7.59 4.99 -3.01
CA ALA A 59 6.73 4.57 -1.90
C ALA A 59 6.16 3.17 -2.19
N ILE A 60 6.51 2.20 -1.37
CA ILE A 60 5.99 0.83 -1.43
C ILE A 60 5.10 0.63 -0.21
N LEU A 61 3.79 0.61 -0.42
CA LEU A 61 2.80 0.55 0.64
C LEU A 61 2.36 -0.90 0.88
N MET A 62 2.29 -1.29 2.15
CA MET A 62 1.78 -2.59 2.55
C MET A 62 0.74 -2.43 3.67
N SER A 63 -0.35 -3.18 3.58
CA SER A 63 -1.41 -3.18 4.58
C SER A 63 -2.03 -4.57 4.68
N HIS A 64 -2.86 -4.78 5.69
CA HIS A 64 -3.83 -5.85 5.71
C HIS A 64 -5.23 -5.32 5.41
N LEU A 65 -6.11 -6.22 4.98
CA LEU A 65 -7.54 -5.97 4.89
C LEU A 65 -8.29 -7.17 5.47
N GLY A 66 -9.17 -6.92 6.45
CA GLY A 66 -9.92 -7.98 7.11
C GLY A 66 -9.04 -9.09 7.72
N ARG A 67 -9.57 -10.31 7.77
CA ARG A 67 -8.92 -11.49 8.34
C ARG A 67 -9.12 -12.71 7.43
N PRO A 68 -8.40 -12.80 6.30
CA PRO A 68 -8.60 -13.83 5.26
C PRO A 68 -8.12 -15.24 5.65
N GLY A 69 -7.96 -15.55 6.94
CA GLY A 69 -7.51 -16.88 7.39
C GLY A 69 -6.05 -17.24 7.07
N GLY A 70 -5.40 -16.60 6.10
CA GLY A 70 -4.10 -17.01 5.55
C GLY A 70 -4.20 -17.51 4.10
N GLU A 71 -5.36 -17.36 3.45
CA GLU A 71 -5.59 -17.75 2.05
C GLU A 71 -6.12 -16.54 1.24
N PRO A 72 -5.79 -16.44 -0.06
CA PRO A 72 -6.32 -15.39 -0.92
C PRO A 72 -7.85 -15.42 -0.96
N THR A 73 -8.48 -14.34 -0.50
CA THR A 73 -9.93 -14.16 -0.56
C THR A 73 -10.23 -12.98 -1.48
N PRO A 74 -10.86 -13.18 -2.66
CA PRO A 74 -11.09 -12.10 -3.63
C PRO A 74 -11.79 -10.87 -3.03
N SER A 75 -12.73 -11.09 -2.09
CA SER A 75 -13.46 -10.02 -1.40
C SER A 75 -12.63 -9.19 -0.43
N LEU A 76 -11.38 -9.59 -0.15
CA LEU A 76 -10.42 -8.92 0.71
C LEU A 76 -9.15 -8.52 -0.06
N SER A 77 -9.23 -8.38 -1.39
CA SER A 77 -8.14 -7.84 -2.22
C SER A 77 -7.93 -6.34 -1.94
N MET A 78 -6.69 -5.89 -2.12
CA MET A 78 -6.30 -4.48 -2.07
C MET A 78 -6.64 -3.73 -3.36
N THR A 79 -7.19 -4.38 -4.38
CA THR A 79 -7.54 -3.76 -5.67
C THR A 79 -8.46 -2.52 -5.52
N PRO A 80 -9.56 -2.57 -4.74
CA PRO A 80 -10.42 -1.39 -4.54
C PRO A 80 -9.69 -0.25 -3.82
N VAL A 81 -8.83 -0.60 -2.86
CA VAL A 81 -7.99 0.34 -2.13
C VAL A 81 -6.97 1.01 -3.06
N ALA A 82 -6.35 0.25 -3.97
CA ALA A 82 -5.40 0.77 -4.96
C ALA A 82 -6.06 1.82 -5.86
N ARG A 83 -7.27 1.53 -6.36
CA ARG A 83 -8.04 2.46 -7.20
C ARG A 83 -8.39 3.73 -6.41
N ARG A 84 -8.89 3.60 -5.19
CA ARG A 84 -9.22 4.76 -4.36
C ARG A 84 -7.99 5.60 -4.02
N LEU A 85 -6.86 4.95 -3.71
CA LEU A 85 -5.59 5.64 -3.46
C LEU A 85 -5.10 6.41 -4.69
N GLN A 86 -5.21 5.82 -5.89
CA GLN A 86 -4.88 6.48 -7.15
C GLN A 86 -5.72 7.74 -7.37
N GLU A 87 -7.03 7.66 -7.14
CA GLU A 87 -7.94 8.83 -7.25
C GLU A 87 -7.55 9.96 -6.29
N LEU A 88 -7.20 9.62 -5.05
CA LEU A 88 -6.87 10.60 -4.01
C LEU A 88 -5.47 11.22 -4.18
N LEU A 89 -4.51 10.46 -4.72
CA LEU A 89 -3.17 10.98 -5.05
C LEU A 89 -3.19 11.82 -6.33
N GLY A 90 -4.04 11.47 -7.30
CA GLY A 90 -4.02 12.09 -8.63
C GLY A 90 -2.85 11.59 -9.49
N GLU A 91 -2.20 10.51 -9.09
CA GLU A 91 -1.03 9.91 -9.73
C GLU A 91 -1.20 8.41 -9.87
N ARG A 92 -0.49 7.80 -10.83
CA ARG A 92 -0.59 6.36 -11.08
C ARG A 92 -0.08 5.57 -9.88
N VAL A 93 -0.95 4.74 -9.29
CA VAL A 93 -0.58 3.75 -8.27
C VAL A 93 -0.50 2.39 -8.95
N ARG A 94 0.68 1.76 -8.88
CA ARG A 94 0.82 0.37 -9.31
C ARG A 94 0.28 -0.54 -8.22
N SER A 95 -0.39 -1.62 -8.59
CA SER A 95 -0.73 -2.71 -7.68
C SER A 95 -0.19 -4.03 -8.22
N VAL A 96 0.18 -4.91 -7.30
CA VAL A 96 0.62 -6.27 -7.60
C VAL A 96 -0.38 -7.25 -6.98
N SER A 97 -0.62 -8.38 -7.64
CA SER A 97 -1.51 -9.44 -7.15
C SER A 97 -0.84 -10.38 -6.15
N ASN A 98 0.41 -10.12 -5.78
CA ASN A 98 1.19 -10.93 -4.86
C ASN A 98 1.94 -10.03 -3.85
N ILE A 99 2.41 -10.60 -2.74
CA ILE A 99 3.20 -9.87 -1.71
C ILE A 99 4.66 -10.36 -1.59
N ALA A 100 5.04 -11.43 -2.30
CA ALA A 100 6.43 -11.87 -2.43
C ALA A 100 6.73 -12.46 -3.82
N GLY A 101 8.01 -12.50 -4.20
CA GLY A 101 8.51 -13.14 -5.42
C GLY A 101 8.92 -12.16 -6.53
N ASP A 102 9.52 -12.71 -7.59
CA ASP A 102 10.18 -11.98 -8.68
C ASP A 102 9.31 -10.87 -9.30
N THR A 103 8.00 -11.08 -9.37
CA THR A 103 7.03 -10.10 -9.89
C THR A 103 7.04 -8.78 -9.11
N ILE A 104 7.36 -8.80 -7.82
CA ILE A 104 7.43 -7.58 -6.99
C ILE A 104 8.76 -6.87 -7.18
N GLU A 105 9.85 -7.63 -7.28
CA GLU A 105 11.17 -7.06 -7.56
C GLU A 105 11.14 -6.34 -8.91
N GLU A 106 10.60 -6.97 -9.94
CA GLU A 106 10.37 -6.37 -11.26
C GLU A 106 9.47 -5.13 -11.18
N ALA A 107 8.38 -5.19 -10.40
CA ALA A 107 7.48 -4.06 -10.22
C ALA A 107 8.21 -2.87 -9.58
N ILE A 108 9.00 -3.09 -8.53
CA ILE A 108 9.78 -2.09 -7.81
C ILE A 108 10.90 -1.53 -8.69
N ASP A 109 11.62 -2.38 -9.42
CA ASP A 109 12.71 -1.98 -10.31
C ASP A 109 12.19 -1.12 -11.47
N GLY A 110 11.02 -1.46 -12.00
CA GLY A 110 10.35 -0.70 -13.05
C GLY A 110 9.63 0.57 -12.57
N MET A 111 9.61 0.89 -11.27
CA MET A 111 8.98 2.12 -10.77
C MET A 111 9.80 3.35 -11.16
N PRO A 112 9.17 4.43 -11.66
CA PRO A 112 9.86 5.72 -11.76
C PRO A 112 10.17 6.26 -10.35
N ASP A 113 11.12 7.19 -10.26
CA ASP A 113 11.32 7.98 -9.05
C ASP A 113 10.03 8.79 -8.77
N GLY A 114 9.66 8.90 -7.49
CA GLY A 114 8.35 9.43 -7.11
C GLY A 114 7.18 8.45 -7.30
N GLY A 115 7.42 7.20 -7.73
CA GLY A 115 6.36 6.23 -7.95
C GLY A 115 5.74 5.68 -6.66
N VAL A 116 4.49 5.22 -6.77
CA VAL A 116 3.76 4.51 -5.70
C VAL A 116 3.40 3.09 -6.14
N LEU A 117 3.66 2.12 -5.27
CA LEU A 117 3.28 0.72 -5.41
C LEU A 117 2.50 0.29 -4.17
N LEU A 118 1.33 -0.31 -4.35
CA LEU A 118 0.56 -0.96 -3.29
C LEU A 118 0.68 -2.48 -3.43
N LEU A 119 1.18 -3.13 -2.40
CA LEU A 119 1.24 -4.59 -2.33
C LEU A 119 -0.16 -5.18 -2.04
N GLU A 120 -0.34 -6.46 -2.40
CA GLU A 120 -1.55 -7.20 -2.05
C GLU A 120 -1.69 -7.39 -0.52
N ASN A 121 -2.84 -7.88 -0.08
CA ASN A 121 -3.16 -8.08 1.34
C ASN A 121 -2.13 -8.95 2.05
N THR A 122 -1.39 -8.35 2.99
CA THR A 122 -0.32 -9.02 3.74
C THR A 122 -0.79 -10.26 4.49
N ARG A 123 -2.07 -10.35 4.85
CA ARG A 123 -2.66 -11.51 5.53
C ARG A 123 -3.05 -12.66 4.60
N PHE A 124 -2.89 -12.53 3.29
CA PHE A 124 -2.99 -13.68 2.36
C PHE A 124 -1.81 -14.64 2.51
N HIS A 125 -0.74 -14.23 3.20
CA HIS A 125 0.37 -15.10 3.50
C HIS A 125 0.40 -15.42 5.00
N PRO A 126 0.57 -16.70 5.37
CA PRO A 126 0.54 -17.12 6.77
C PRO A 126 1.72 -16.56 7.61
N GLY A 127 2.83 -16.20 6.96
CA GLY A 127 4.03 -15.63 7.61
C GLY A 127 3.76 -14.32 8.36
N GLU A 128 2.86 -13.47 7.85
CA GLU A 128 2.51 -12.18 8.47
C GLU A 128 1.92 -12.34 9.88
N LYS A 129 1.15 -13.40 10.15
CA LYS A 129 0.64 -13.66 11.51
C LYS A 129 1.69 -14.28 12.44
N SER A 130 2.71 -14.90 11.86
CA SER A 130 3.75 -15.64 12.58
C SER A 130 4.98 -14.79 12.84
N ASN A 131 5.05 -13.58 12.29
CA ASN A 131 6.20 -12.68 12.33
C ASN A 131 7.47 -13.35 11.78
N ASP A 132 7.30 -14.06 10.66
CA ASP A 132 8.35 -14.68 9.86
C ASP A 132 9.08 -13.64 8.98
#